data_AF-W5J597-F1
#
_entry.id   AF-W5J597-F1
#
_cell.length_a   1.000
_cell.length_b   1.000
_cell.length_c   1.000
_cell.angle_alpha   90.00
_cell.angle_beta   90.00
_cell.angle_gamma   90.00
#
_symmetry.space_group_name_H-M   'P 1'
#
loop_
_entity.id
_entity.type
_entity.pdbx_description
1 polymer ?
#
loop_
_entity_poly.entity_id
_entity_poly.type
_entity_poly.pdbx_seq_one_letter_code
_entity_poly.pdbx_strand_id
1 'polypeptide(L)'
;MAHQEMDPAHSPAATDNGTDGLIFLPAFISVGACFVIAVIYVASLYVWNSKHDRDHPSTIKRRFFSVSVVMFVAPFFVIGLTSEAVLKRYTMWQIMGFRTDGLFTATFVPLLLTMVLFLGPLSVQLTSGVWRIYSEPMYWVNAVRNLVWLRNHLVAPLSEEFTFRACMLPLLLQTFRPSVAMLITPLLFGLAHLHHIKERLQGGRPLQEVLIVSFFQFFYTTIFGIYSSYLFVRSGHFIAPFIVHAFCNHMGFPDVQEVQSQTDHKKYLFIASYVLGLVGWIALLPTLTTPEWYANDLFWAAEL
;
A
#
# COMPACT_ATOMS: atom_id res chain seq x y z
N MET A 1 -39.59 -59.29 39.19
CA MET A 1 -38.81 -58.05 39.00
C MET A 1 -38.16 -58.16 37.64
N ALA A 2 -38.61 -57.31 36.72
CA ALA A 2 -38.29 -57.35 35.30
C ALA A 2 -36.81 -57.05 35.04
N HIS A 3 -36.20 -57.73 34.07
CA HIS A 3 -35.15 -57.15 33.26
C HIS A 3 -35.33 -57.60 31.81
N GLN A 4 -35.16 -56.60 30.95
CA GLN A 4 -35.83 -56.36 29.69
C GLN A 4 -34.93 -56.71 28.51
N GLU A 5 -35.60 -56.99 27.38
CA GLU A 5 -35.08 -57.48 26.10
C GLU A 5 -33.93 -56.65 25.52
N MET A 6 -33.04 -57.36 24.83
CA MET A 6 -32.12 -56.83 23.83
C MET A 6 -32.90 -56.43 22.58
N ASP A 7 -32.77 -55.17 22.14
CA ASP A 7 -33.13 -54.74 20.79
C ASP A 7 -31.95 -53.97 20.15
N PRO A 8 -31.54 -54.27 18.90
CA PRO A 8 -30.33 -53.74 18.29
C PRO A 8 -30.66 -52.71 17.19
N ALA A 9 -30.65 -51.41 17.48
CA ALA A 9 -30.52 -50.37 16.45
C ALA A 9 -30.45 -48.99 17.08
N HIS A 10 -29.26 -48.41 17.13
CA HIS A 10 -29.03 -46.98 16.84
C HIS A 10 -27.54 -46.70 16.97
N SER A 11 -26.81 -46.96 15.88
CA SER A 11 -25.56 -46.25 15.65
C SER A 11 -25.95 -44.81 15.28
N PRO A 12 -25.54 -43.78 16.03
CA PRO A 12 -25.78 -42.42 15.60
C PRO A 12 -25.01 -42.21 14.31
N ALA A 13 -25.74 -41.72 13.30
CA ALA A 13 -25.23 -41.36 12.01
C ALA A 13 -23.88 -40.66 12.14
N ALA A 14 -22.92 -41.11 11.33
CA ALA A 14 -21.69 -40.40 11.05
C ALA A 14 -22.06 -38.92 10.86
N THR A 15 -21.67 -38.09 11.83
CA THR A 15 -21.68 -36.65 11.68
C THR A 15 -20.79 -36.38 10.49
N ASP A 16 -21.44 -35.98 9.41
CA ASP A 16 -20.92 -35.25 8.27
C ASP A 16 -19.77 -34.35 8.78
N ASN A 17 -18.53 -34.79 8.57
CA ASN A 17 -17.36 -33.95 8.77
C ASN A 17 -17.44 -32.94 7.63
N GLY A 18 -18.22 -31.89 7.91
CA GLY A 18 -18.45 -30.77 7.04
C GLY A 18 -17.12 -30.31 6.48
N THR A 19 -17.09 -30.12 5.18
CA THR A 19 -16.14 -29.25 4.53
C THR A 19 -16.13 -27.92 5.27
N ASP A 20 -15.18 -27.74 6.19
CA ASP A 20 -14.83 -26.44 6.74
C ASP A 20 -14.65 -25.51 5.54
N GLY A 21 -15.55 -24.54 5.43
CA GLY A 21 -15.78 -23.79 4.20
C GLY A 21 -14.49 -23.23 3.63
N LEU A 22 -14.04 -23.79 2.50
CA LEU A 22 -12.86 -23.32 1.80
C LEU A 22 -13.07 -21.83 1.48
N ILE A 23 -12.26 -20.97 2.10
CA ILE A 23 -12.13 -19.57 1.72
C ILE A 23 -11.39 -19.59 0.39
N PHE A 24 -12.12 -19.74 -0.72
CA PHE A 24 -11.51 -19.87 -2.03
C PHE A 24 -12.25 -19.03 -3.07
N LEU A 25 -11.69 -17.86 -3.36
CA LEU A 25 -12.01 -17.12 -4.58
C LEU A 25 -11.14 -17.69 -5.72
N PRO A 26 -11.71 -18.17 -6.84
CA PRO A 26 -10.92 -18.71 -7.94
C PRO A 26 -9.85 -17.72 -8.42
N ALA A 27 -8.64 -18.23 -8.67
CA ALA A 27 -7.49 -17.40 -9.00
C ALA A 27 -7.70 -16.47 -10.19
N PHE A 28 -8.38 -16.95 -11.23
CA PHE A 28 -8.73 -16.14 -12.39
C PHE A 28 -9.67 -14.97 -12.03
N ILE A 29 -10.63 -15.19 -11.13
CA ILE A 29 -11.56 -14.14 -10.68
C ILE A 29 -10.83 -13.11 -9.82
N SER A 30 -10.01 -13.57 -8.86
CA SER A 30 -9.25 -12.68 -7.97
C SER A 30 -8.27 -11.80 -8.75
N VAL A 31 -7.40 -12.41 -9.58
CA VAL A 31 -6.43 -11.67 -10.41
C VAL A 31 -7.15 -10.81 -11.44
N GLY A 32 -8.22 -11.31 -12.06
CA GLY A 32 -9.03 -10.56 -13.03
C GLY A 32 -9.68 -9.32 -12.42
N ALA A 33 -10.26 -9.43 -11.23
CA ALA A 33 -10.83 -8.29 -10.50
C ALA A 33 -9.75 -7.25 -10.17
N CYS A 34 -8.60 -7.68 -9.67
CA CYS A 34 -7.47 -6.79 -9.41
C CYS A 34 -7.01 -6.05 -10.68
N PHE A 35 -6.91 -6.75 -11.81
CA PHE A 35 -6.55 -6.15 -13.08
C PHE A 35 -7.60 -5.12 -13.54
N VAL A 36 -8.89 -5.44 -13.45
CA VAL A 36 -9.98 -4.52 -13.78
C VAL A 36 -9.94 -3.27 -12.91
N ILE A 37 -9.77 -3.41 -11.59
CA ILE A 37 -9.64 -2.27 -10.66
C ILE A 37 -8.45 -1.38 -11.05
N ALA A 38 -7.28 -1.98 -11.35
CA ALA A 38 -6.10 -1.22 -11.77
C ALA A 38 -6.32 -0.46 -13.09
N VAL A 39 -6.99 -1.08 -14.07
CA VAL A 39 -7.35 -0.42 -15.33
C VAL A 39 -8.33 0.72 -15.09
N ILE A 40 -9.37 0.52 -14.28
CA ILE A 40 -10.33 1.57 -13.90
C ILE A 40 -9.61 2.75 -13.25
N TYR A 41 -8.68 2.48 -12.32
CA TYR A 41 -7.89 3.51 -11.65
C TYR A 41 -7.09 4.34 -12.64
N VAL A 42 -6.29 3.70 -13.51
CA VAL A 42 -5.46 4.42 -14.51
C VAL A 42 -6.34 5.15 -15.53
N ALA A 43 -7.40 4.52 -16.03
CA ALA A 43 -8.31 5.13 -17.00
C ALA A 43 -8.97 6.39 -16.43
N SER A 44 -9.33 6.39 -15.13
CA SER A 44 -9.96 7.52 -14.45
C SER A 44 -9.14 8.82 -14.54
N LEU A 45 -7.80 8.72 -14.61
CA LEU A 45 -6.87 9.86 -14.72
C LEU A 45 -6.94 10.55 -16.08
N TYR A 46 -7.53 9.89 -17.08
CA TYR A 46 -7.61 10.32 -18.48
C TYR A 46 -9.03 10.50 -19.00
N VAL A 47 -10.07 10.25 -18.19
CA VAL A 47 -11.48 10.45 -18.58
C VAL A 47 -11.74 11.89 -19.04
N TRP A 48 -11.01 12.86 -18.47
CA TRP A 48 -11.13 14.27 -18.84
C TRP A 48 -10.14 14.63 -19.93
N ASN A 49 -10.65 15.15 -21.05
CA ASN A 49 -9.82 15.77 -22.09
C ASN A 49 -9.24 17.10 -21.57
N SER A 50 -8.08 17.00 -20.90
CA SER A 50 -7.40 18.15 -20.29
C SER A 50 -6.40 18.72 -21.28
N LYS A 51 -6.59 19.99 -21.66
CA LYS A 51 -5.66 20.72 -22.55
C LYS A 51 -4.40 21.20 -21.83
N HIS A 52 -4.42 21.19 -20.50
CA HIS A 52 -3.33 21.64 -19.64
C HIS A 52 -2.51 20.46 -19.15
N ASP A 53 -1.29 20.74 -18.70
CA ASP A 53 -0.45 19.76 -18.04
C ASP A 53 -1.09 19.21 -16.74
N ARG A 54 -0.43 18.20 -16.17
CA ARG A 54 -0.88 17.48 -14.97
C ARG A 54 -0.83 18.29 -13.68
N ASP A 55 -0.04 19.36 -13.63
CA ASP A 55 0.14 20.21 -12.45
C ASP A 55 -0.80 21.42 -12.48
N HIS A 56 -1.46 21.68 -13.62
CA HIS A 56 -2.49 22.69 -13.73
C HIS A 56 -3.67 22.42 -12.76
N PRO A 57 -4.14 23.42 -11.99
CA PRO A 57 -5.19 23.26 -10.97
C PRO A 57 -6.47 22.58 -11.46
N SER A 58 -6.90 22.87 -12.70
CA SER A 58 -8.09 22.23 -13.27
C SER A 58 -7.91 20.74 -13.52
N THR A 59 -6.72 20.33 -13.97
CA THR A 59 -6.37 18.94 -14.23
C THR A 59 -6.31 18.17 -12.91
N ILE A 60 -5.69 18.77 -11.88
CA ILE A 60 -5.62 18.19 -10.53
C ILE A 60 -7.03 17.98 -9.96
N LYS A 61 -7.88 19.01 -9.94
CA LYS A 61 -9.25 18.90 -9.38
C LYS A 61 -10.09 17.84 -10.09
N ARG A 62 -9.99 17.75 -11.42
CA ARG A 62 -10.68 16.73 -12.21
C ARG A 62 -10.18 15.31 -11.90
N ARG A 63 -8.86 15.12 -11.82
CA ARG A 63 -8.27 13.84 -11.44
C ARG A 63 -8.64 13.46 -10.00
N PHE A 64 -8.66 14.41 -9.06
CA PHE A 64 -9.13 14.18 -7.69
C PHE A 64 -10.56 13.64 -7.68
N PHE A 65 -11.47 14.29 -8.39
CA PHE A 65 -12.85 13.81 -8.51
C PHE A 65 -12.91 12.40 -9.13
N SER A 66 -12.18 12.16 -10.23
CA SER A 66 -12.11 10.83 -10.85
C SER A 66 -11.64 9.74 -9.88
N VAL A 67 -10.53 9.95 -9.17
CA VAL A 67 -10.01 8.94 -8.24
C VAL A 67 -10.93 8.75 -7.03
N SER A 68 -11.63 9.80 -6.57
CA SER A 68 -12.67 9.66 -5.53
C SER A 68 -13.83 8.77 -5.99
N VAL A 69 -14.24 8.85 -7.26
CA VAL A 69 -15.25 7.93 -7.82
C VAL A 69 -14.70 6.50 -7.85
N VAL A 70 -13.42 6.30 -8.22
CA VAL A 70 -12.80 4.96 -8.17
C VAL A 70 -12.75 4.42 -6.74
N MET A 71 -12.40 5.24 -5.75
CA MET A 71 -12.43 4.85 -4.33
C MET A 71 -13.83 4.50 -3.83
N PHE A 72 -14.89 5.02 -4.46
CA PHE A 72 -16.26 4.61 -4.19
C PHE A 72 -16.64 3.29 -4.90
N VAL A 73 -16.13 3.06 -6.11
CA VAL A 73 -16.44 1.87 -6.93
C VAL A 73 -15.65 0.63 -6.50
N ALA A 74 -14.35 0.76 -6.22
CA ALA A 74 -13.45 -0.35 -5.89
C ALA A 74 -13.92 -1.21 -4.69
N PRO A 75 -14.49 -0.65 -3.61
CA PRO A 75 -14.99 -1.44 -2.49
C PRO A 75 -16.14 -2.40 -2.85
N PHE A 76 -16.91 -2.12 -3.91
CA PHE A 76 -17.95 -3.05 -4.36
C PHE A 76 -17.37 -4.37 -4.89
N PHE A 77 -16.14 -4.38 -5.41
CA PHE A 77 -15.45 -5.62 -5.74
C PHE A 77 -15.13 -6.42 -4.48
N VAL A 78 -14.70 -5.75 -3.39
CA VAL A 78 -14.46 -6.41 -2.11
C VAL A 78 -15.74 -7.00 -1.56
N ILE A 79 -16.83 -6.23 -1.53
CA ILE A 79 -18.14 -6.70 -1.05
C ILE A 79 -18.64 -7.89 -1.88
N GLY A 80 -18.57 -7.79 -3.21
CA GLY A 80 -19.15 -8.79 -4.11
C GLY A 80 -18.34 -10.07 -4.28
N LEU A 81 -17.02 -10.03 -4.02
CA LEU A 81 -16.12 -11.16 -4.25
C LEU A 81 -15.54 -11.76 -2.97
N THR A 82 -15.78 -11.15 -1.81
CA THR A 82 -15.37 -11.74 -0.53
C THR A 82 -16.28 -12.92 -0.18
N SER A 83 -15.67 -14.06 0.17
CA SER A 83 -16.40 -15.26 0.56
C SER A 83 -17.26 -15.06 1.81
N GLU A 84 -18.40 -15.74 1.87
CA GLU A 84 -19.29 -15.69 3.04
C GLU A 84 -18.61 -16.15 4.33
N ALA A 85 -17.68 -17.11 4.24
CA ALA A 85 -16.92 -17.60 5.39
C ALA A 85 -16.07 -16.48 6.03
N VAL A 86 -15.46 -15.62 5.22
CA VAL A 86 -14.71 -14.45 5.70
C VAL A 86 -15.66 -13.41 6.27
N LEU A 87 -16.78 -13.12 5.58
CA LEU A 87 -17.77 -12.12 6.03
C LEU A 87 -18.48 -12.51 7.34
N LYS A 88 -18.54 -13.81 7.68
CA LYS A 88 -19.02 -14.29 8.99
C LYS A 88 -18.06 -13.95 10.14
N ARG A 89 -16.77 -13.77 9.86
CA ARG A 89 -15.72 -13.50 10.87
C ARG A 89 -15.35 -12.03 10.94
N TYR A 90 -15.29 -11.35 9.80
CA TYR A 90 -14.82 -9.98 9.70
C TYR A 90 -15.80 -9.12 8.92
N THR A 91 -15.98 -7.89 9.38
CA THR A 91 -16.67 -6.87 8.61
C THR A 91 -15.84 -6.46 7.39
N MET A 92 -16.49 -5.95 6.34
CA MET A 92 -15.82 -5.36 5.18
C MET A 92 -14.75 -4.34 5.58
N TRP A 93 -15.04 -3.48 6.56
CA TRP A 93 -14.10 -2.46 7.03
C TRP A 93 -12.84 -3.07 7.61
N GLN A 94 -12.96 -4.14 8.41
CA GLN A 94 -11.81 -4.86 8.96
C GLN A 94 -10.98 -5.52 7.86
N ILE A 95 -11.62 -6.13 6.85
CA ILE A 95 -10.94 -6.76 5.70
C ILE A 95 -10.14 -5.72 4.90
N MET A 96 -10.69 -4.51 4.75
CA MET A 96 -10.02 -3.38 4.10
C MET A 96 -8.99 -2.68 4.99
N GLY A 97 -8.81 -3.13 6.24
CA GLY A 97 -7.83 -2.61 7.19
C GLY A 97 -8.26 -1.35 7.96
N PHE A 98 -9.56 -1.07 8.04
CA PHE A 98 -10.12 -0.01 8.88
C PHE A 98 -10.51 -0.61 10.24
N ARG A 99 -9.61 -0.49 11.21
CA ARG A 99 -9.72 -1.06 12.55
C ARG A 99 -9.30 -0.04 13.61
N THR A 100 -9.84 -0.16 14.81
CA THR A 100 -9.46 0.67 15.97
C THR A 100 -8.37 0.02 16.82
N ASP A 101 -8.44 -1.30 17.01
CA ASP A 101 -7.48 -2.03 17.84
C ASP A 101 -6.12 -2.05 17.15
N GLY A 102 -5.08 -1.62 17.88
CA GLY A 102 -3.73 -1.48 17.34
C GLY A 102 -3.51 -0.28 16.41
N LEU A 103 -4.50 0.61 16.23
CA LEU A 103 -4.42 1.77 15.32
C LEU A 103 -3.25 2.71 15.64
N PHE A 104 -3.00 2.96 16.94
CA PHE A 104 -1.87 3.78 17.38
C PHE A 104 -0.54 3.15 16.93
N THR A 105 -0.33 1.85 17.20
CA THR A 105 0.86 1.13 16.77
C THR A 105 1.00 1.14 15.24
N ALA A 106 -0.10 0.87 14.52
CA ALA A 106 -0.16 0.90 13.05
C ALA A 106 0.21 2.25 12.45
N THR A 107 -0.07 3.33 13.16
CA THR A 107 0.25 4.70 12.73
C THR A 107 1.74 5.00 12.90
N PHE A 108 2.30 4.71 14.09
CA PHE A 108 3.62 5.22 14.47
C PHE A 108 4.77 4.24 14.22
N VAL A 109 4.60 2.95 14.47
CA VAL A 109 5.71 1.98 14.39
C VAL A 109 6.17 1.75 12.94
N PRO A 110 5.29 1.54 11.95
CA PRO A 110 5.69 1.45 10.54
C PRO A 110 6.33 2.73 10.01
N LEU A 111 5.84 3.89 10.45
CA LEU A 111 6.43 5.18 10.11
C LEU A 111 7.85 5.28 10.67
N LEU A 112 8.05 4.99 11.96
CA LEU A 112 9.38 5.01 12.59
C LEU A 112 10.35 4.05 11.91
N LEU A 113 9.90 2.83 11.60
CA LEU A 113 10.67 1.86 10.84
C LEU A 113 11.08 2.42 9.47
N THR A 114 10.16 3.10 8.77
CA THR A 114 10.48 3.76 7.49
C THR A 114 11.44 4.93 7.68
N MET A 115 11.33 5.71 8.76
CA MET A 115 12.30 6.76 9.08
C MET A 115 13.70 6.19 9.34
N VAL A 116 13.82 4.99 9.91
CA VAL A 116 15.12 4.28 10.00
C VAL A 116 15.67 3.99 8.62
N LEU A 117 14.86 3.47 7.68
CA LEU A 117 15.29 3.29 6.29
C LEU A 117 15.77 4.60 5.65
N PHE A 118 15.09 5.71 5.97
CA PHE A 118 15.39 7.05 5.49
C PHE A 118 16.40 7.82 6.36
N LEU A 119 17.18 7.14 7.21
CA LEU A 119 18.18 7.80 8.05
C LEU A 119 19.19 8.63 7.22
N GLY A 120 19.61 8.13 6.06
CA GLY A 120 20.46 8.88 5.12
C GLY A 120 19.86 10.23 4.68
N PRO A 121 18.71 10.24 3.98
CA PRO A 121 18.05 11.48 3.57
C PRO A 121 17.68 12.40 4.74
N LEU A 122 17.26 11.85 5.88
CA LEU A 122 16.97 12.63 7.08
C LEU A 122 18.23 13.34 7.61
N SER A 123 19.38 12.64 7.68
CA SER A 123 20.65 13.25 8.06
C SER A 123 21.05 14.41 7.16
N VAL A 124 20.79 14.29 5.84
CA VAL A 124 21.02 15.38 4.87
C VAL A 124 20.11 16.57 5.18
N GLN A 125 18.79 16.37 5.29
CA GLN A 125 17.82 17.45 5.58
C GLN A 125 18.06 18.14 6.93
N LEU A 126 18.46 17.38 7.95
CA LEU A 126 18.80 17.93 9.26
C LEU A 126 20.03 18.85 9.17
N THR A 127 21.02 18.46 8.38
CA THR A 127 22.27 19.21 8.21
C THR A 127 22.09 20.43 7.29
N SER A 128 21.26 20.33 6.25
CA SER A 128 20.96 21.45 5.36
C SER A 128 20.04 22.49 5.99
N GLY A 129 19.44 22.19 7.15
CA GLY A 129 18.59 23.10 7.90
C GLY A 129 17.16 23.21 7.35
N VAL A 130 16.79 22.37 6.37
CA VAL A 130 15.44 22.32 5.76
C VAL A 130 14.36 22.13 6.83
N TRP A 131 14.67 21.42 7.92
CA TRP A 131 13.75 21.22 9.05
C TRP A 131 13.22 22.52 9.66
N ARG A 132 13.97 23.63 9.55
CA ARG A 132 13.53 24.95 10.05
C ARG A 132 12.30 25.44 9.32
N ILE A 133 12.15 25.11 8.03
CA ILE A 133 10.96 25.45 7.23
C ILE A 133 9.71 24.80 7.83
N TYR A 134 9.82 23.58 8.34
CA TYR A 134 8.70 22.88 8.98
C TYR A 134 8.29 23.49 10.32
N SER A 135 9.16 24.28 10.96
CA SER A 135 8.81 25.02 12.18
C SER A 135 7.98 26.27 11.90
N GLU A 136 7.88 26.72 10.63
CA GLU A 136 7.14 27.92 10.26
C GLU A 136 5.65 27.60 10.03
N PRO A 137 4.70 28.17 10.80
CA PRO A 137 3.27 27.89 10.61
C PRO A 137 2.75 28.26 9.22
N MET A 138 3.30 29.32 8.61
CA MET A 138 2.87 29.79 7.30
C MET A 138 3.23 28.80 6.18
N TYR A 139 4.31 28.02 6.34
CA TYR A 139 4.64 26.93 5.42
C TYR A 139 3.46 25.97 5.30
N TRP A 140 2.91 25.52 6.43
CA TRP A 140 1.81 24.57 6.47
C TRP A 140 0.52 25.15 5.90
N VAL A 141 0.20 26.41 6.20
CA VAL A 141 -0.96 27.11 5.61
C VAL A 141 -0.86 27.17 4.08
N ASN A 142 0.34 27.44 3.56
CA ASN A 142 0.58 27.48 2.12
C ASN A 142 0.57 26.07 1.51
N ALA A 143 1.11 25.08 2.21
CA ALA A 143 1.15 23.68 1.79
C ALA A 143 -0.27 23.13 1.59
N VAL A 144 -1.17 23.30 2.57
CA VAL A 144 -2.55 22.79 2.47
C VAL A 144 -3.40 23.52 1.41
N ARG A 145 -2.99 24.73 1.01
CA ARG A 145 -3.62 25.49 -0.09
C ARG A 145 -3.05 25.11 -1.47
N ASN A 146 -1.89 24.48 -1.51
CA ASN A 146 -1.23 24.08 -2.74
C ASN A 146 -1.75 22.71 -3.22
N LEU A 147 -2.43 22.70 -4.36
CA LEU A 147 -3.02 21.48 -4.93
C LEU A 147 -1.99 20.43 -5.33
N VAL A 148 -0.79 20.84 -5.76
CA VAL A 148 0.30 19.92 -6.07
C VAL A 148 0.82 19.26 -4.80
N TRP A 149 0.99 20.05 -3.72
CA TRP A 149 1.37 19.52 -2.42
C TRP A 149 0.34 18.53 -1.89
N LEU A 150 -0.95 18.92 -1.90
CA LEU A 150 -2.07 18.08 -1.46
C LEU A 150 -2.17 16.78 -2.27
N ARG A 151 -1.96 16.85 -3.60
CA ARG A 151 -1.89 15.66 -4.46
C ARG A 151 -0.78 14.73 -3.99
N ASN A 152 0.44 15.24 -3.90
CA ASN A 152 1.63 14.41 -3.69
C ASN A 152 1.66 13.80 -2.27
N HIS A 153 1.18 14.53 -1.25
CA HIS A 153 1.32 14.14 0.16
C HIS A 153 0.06 13.51 0.76
N LEU A 154 -1.12 13.73 0.16
CA LEU A 154 -2.38 13.21 0.70
C LEU A 154 -3.16 12.40 -0.32
N VAL A 155 -3.60 13.02 -1.42
CA VAL A 155 -4.59 12.39 -2.32
C VAL A 155 -4.01 11.21 -3.08
N ALA A 156 -2.79 11.32 -3.63
CA ALA A 156 -2.16 10.21 -4.33
C ALA A 156 -1.86 9.04 -3.36
N PRO A 157 -1.15 9.23 -2.23
CA PRO A 157 -0.97 8.14 -1.25
C PRO A 157 -2.29 7.51 -0.79
N LEU A 158 -3.29 8.32 -0.47
CA LEU A 158 -4.59 7.85 -0.01
C LEU A 158 -5.28 6.99 -1.07
N SER A 159 -5.45 7.51 -2.28
CA SER A 159 -6.19 6.83 -3.34
C SER A 159 -5.47 5.59 -3.87
N GLU A 160 -4.13 5.63 -3.94
CA GLU A 160 -3.30 4.50 -4.35
C GLU A 160 -3.29 3.39 -3.32
N GLU A 161 -3.02 3.68 -2.05
CA GLU A 161 -3.04 2.65 -1.02
C GLU A 161 -4.46 2.10 -0.81
N PHE A 162 -5.50 2.95 -0.91
CA PHE A 162 -6.88 2.48 -0.76
C PHE A 162 -7.26 1.51 -1.88
N THR A 163 -6.94 1.85 -3.12
CA THR A 163 -7.29 1.02 -4.28
C THR A 163 -6.47 -0.27 -4.30
N PHE A 164 -5.15 -0.16 -4.18
CA PHE A 164 -4.26 -1.32 -4.34
C PHE A 164 -4.17 -2.16 -3.07
N ARG A 165 -4.15 -1.57 -1.86
CA ARG A 165 -3.96 -2.33 -0.61
C ARG A 165 -5.28 -2.58 0.10
N ALA A 166 -6.15 -1.59 0.25
CA ALA A 166 -7.42 -1.84 0.93
C ALA A 166 -8.44 -2.60 0.07
N CYS A 167 -8.39 -2.51 -1.26
CA CYS A 167 -9.35 -3.20 -2.14
C CYS A 167 -8.77 -4.44 -2.84
N MET A 168 -7.67 -4.31 -3.56
CA MET A 168 -7.15 -5.41 -4.39
C MET A 168 -6.47 -6.51 -3.56
N LEU A 169 -5.64 -6.15 -2.59
CA LEU A 169 -4.85 -7.11 -1.82
C LEU A 169 -5.72 -8.12 -1.02
N PRO A 170 -6.83 -7.73 -0.35
CA PRO A 170 -7.71 -8.69 0.32
C PRO A 170 -8.36 -9.72 -0.61
N LEU A 171 -8.64 -9.36 -1.87
CA LEU A 171 -9.15 -10.32 -2.86
C LEU A 171 -8.10 -11.40 -3.16
N LEU A 172 -6.83 -11.03 -3.24
CA LEU A 172 -5.73 -11.96 -3.49
C LEU A 172 -5.40 -12.79 -2.26
N LEU A 173 -5.56 -12.25 -1.05
CA LEU A 173 -5.33 -12.97 0.22
C LEU A 173 -6.39 -14.05 0.52
N GLN A 174 -7.53 -14.02 -0.19
CA GLN A 174 -8.52 -15.11 -0.19
C GLN A 174 -8.18 -16.26 -1.15
N THR A 175 -7.17 -16.07 -2.00
CA THR A 175 -6.81 -17.02 -3.07
C THR A 175 -5.40 -17.57 -2.89
N PHE A 176 -4.47 -16.71 -2.48
CA PHE A 176 -3.05 -16.98 -2.48
C PHE A 176 -2.44 -16.82 -1.09
N ARG A 177 -1.31 -17.50 -0.89
CA ARG A 177 -0.44 -17.23 0.27
C ARG A 177 -0.03 -15.76 0.27
N PRO A 178 0.14 -15.13 1.45
CA PRO A 178 0.52 -13.73 1.54
C PRO A 178 1.76 -13.38 0.71
N SER A 179 2.76 -14.24 0.65
CA SER A 179 3.97 -14.02 -0.16
C SER A 179 3.68 -13.81 -1.65
N VAL A 180 2.68 -14.49 -2.22
CA VAL A 180 2.29 -14.36 -3.62
C VAL A 180 1.39 -13.13 -3.83
N ALA A 181 0.44 -12.89 -2.92
CA ALA A 181 -0.42 -11.71 -2.97
C ALA A 181 0.38 -10.40 -2.88
N MET A 182 1.44 -10.39 -2.04
CA MET A 182 2.42 -9.31 -1.91
C MET A 182 3.35 -9.17 -3.12
N LEU A 183 3.26 -10.02 -4.15
CA LEU A 183 3.96 -9.85 -5.42
C LEU A 183 3.02 -9.39 -6.54
N ILE A 184 1.81 -9.93 -6.61
CA ILE A 184 0.85 -9.61 -7.68
C ILE A 184 0.38 -8.16 -7.59
N THR A 185 -0.10 -7.71 -6.42
CA THR A 185 -0.61 -6.33 -6.25
C THR A 185 0.47 -5.28 -6.57
N PRO A 186 1.71 -5.42 -6.08
CA PRO A 186 2.76 -4.45 -6.39
C PRO A 186 3.18 -4.40 -7.86
N LEU A 187 3.13 -5.53 -8.56
CA LEU A 187 3.39 -5.54 -10.01
C LEU A 187 2.33 -4.75 -10.78
N LEU A 188 1.05 -4.88 -10.41
CA LEU A 188 -0.03 -4.07 -10.98
C LEU A 188 0.12 -2.59 -10.61
N PHE A 189 0.54 -2.29 -9.38
CA PHE A 189 0.83 -0.94 -8.92
C PHE A 189 1.98 -0.29 -9.70
N GLY A 190 3.08 -1.01 -9.91
CA GLY A 190 4.19 -0.54 -10.74
C GLY A 190 3.81 -0.37 -12.19
N LEU A 191 3.05 -1.32 -12.76
CA LEU A 191 2.57 -1.25 -14.14
C LEU A 191 1.67 -0.03 -14.36
N ALA A 192 0.82 0.29 -13.38
CA ALA A 192 -0.04 1.46 -13.43
C ALA A 192 0.77 2.76 -13.64
N HIS A 193 1.99 2.86 -13.10
CA HIS A 193 2.86 4.03 -13.26
C HIS A 193 3.48 4.20 -14.64
N LEU A 194 3.46 3.16 -15.50
CA LEU A 194 3.91 3.29 -16.89
C LEU A 194 3.02 4.24 -17.70
N HIS A 195 1.83 4.61 -17.21
CA HIS A 195 1.01 5.65 -17.85
C HIS A 195 1.74 6.99 -18.01
N HIS A 196 2.74 7.30 -17.17
CA HIS A 196 3.54 8.50 -17.30
C HIS A 196 4.42 8.54 -18.56
N ILE A 197 4.65 7.41 -19.24
CA ILE A 197 5.35 7.37 -20.53
C ILE A 197 4.64 8.31 -21.52
N LYS A 198 3.31 8.23 -21.59
CA LYS A 198 2.49 9.08 -22.48
C LYS A 198 2.71 10.56 -22.17
N GLU A 199 2.62 10.94 -20.90
CA GLU A 199 2.78 12.34 -20.46
C GLU A 199 4.21 12.86 -20.76
N ARG A 200 5.24 12.04 -20.54
CA ARG A 200 6.65 12.40 -20.77
C ARG A 200 6.98 12.57 -22.24
N LEU A 201 6.44 11.71 -23.11
CA LEU A 201 6.59 11.84 -24.56
C LEU A 201 5.89 13.10 -25.08
N GLN A 202 4.69 13.40 -24.58
CA GLN A 202 3.98 14.64 -24.92
C GLN A 202 4.71 15.90 -24.45
N GLY A 203 5.49 15.80 -23.36
CA GLY A 203 6.38 16.85 -22.88
C GLY A 203 7.68 17.05 -23.68
N GLY A 204 7.87 16.30 -24.79
CA GLY A 204 9.01 16.47 -25.69
C GLY A 204 10.33 15.84 -25.22
N ARG A 205 10.30 14.98 -24.19
CA ARG A 205 11.52 14.29 -23.72
C ARG A 205 11.98 13.22 -24.73
N PRO A 206 13.30 13.02 -24.93
CA PRO A 206 13.81 11.96 -25.80
C PRO A 206 13.33 10.57 -25.36
N LEU A 207 13.00 9.70 -26.32
CA LEU A 207 12.47 8.36 -26.03
C LEU A 207 13.34 7.56 -25.07
N GLN A 208 14.66 7.60 -25.25
CA GLN A 208 15.61 6.90 -24.38
C GLN A 208 15.48 7.34 -22.91
N GLU A 209 15.40 8.66 -22.67
CA GLU A 209 15.21 9.21 -21.32
C GLU A 209 13.86 8.77 -20.73
N VAL A 210 12.79 8.86 -21.53
CA VAL A 210 11.45 8.43 -21.09
C VAL A 210 11.44 6.97 -20.69
N LEU A 211 12.06 6.08 -21.48
CA LEU A 211 12.11 4.66 -21.16
C LEU A 211 12.91 4.40 -19.88
N ILE A 212 14.11 5.00 -19.74
CA ILE A 212 14.95 4.82 -18.54
C ILE A 212 14.19 5.24 -17.29
N VAL A 213 13.61 6.46 -17.27
CA VAL A 213 12.89 6.97 -16.10
C VAL A 213 11.63 6.16 -15.81
N SER A 214 10.95 5.65 -16.85
CA SER A 214 9.71 4.89 -16.67
C SER A 214 9.95 3.48 -16.16
N PHE A 215 10.99 2.79 -16.66
CA PHE A 215 11.39 1.50 -16.12
C PHE A 215 11.93 1.62 -14.69
N PHE A 216 12.75 2.64 -14.42
CA PHE A 216 13.19 2.92 -13.06
C PHE A 216 12.00 3.14 -12.12
N GLN A 217 11.03 3.96 -12.53
CA GLN A 217 9.81 4.18 -11.76
C GLN A 217 9.02 2.89 -11.57
N PHE A 218 8.86 2.05 -12.60
CA PHE A 218 8.18 0.76 -12.50
C PHE A 218 8.81 -0.16 -11.45
N PHE A 219 10.13 -0.37 -11.51
CA PHE A 219 10.81 -1.25 -10.54
C PHE A 219 10.77 -0.68 -9.13
N TYR A 220 11.07 0.61 -8.99
CA TYR A 220 11.08 1.27 -7.69
C TYR A 220 9.69 1.25 -7.02
N THR A 221 8.63 1.61 -7.78
CA THR A 221 7.25 1.57 -7.27
C THR A 221 6.78 0.14 -6.99
N THR A 222 7.25 -0.86 -7.75
CA THR A 222 6.99 -2.28 -7.44
C THR A 222 7.64 -2.68 -6.12
N ILE A 223 8.91 -2.34 -5.88
CA ILE A 223 9.61 -2.63 -4.62
C ILE A 223 8.92 -1.95 -3.44
N PHE A 224 8.58 -0.67 -3.57
CA PHE A 224 7.78 0.04 -2.58
C PHE A 224 6.41 -0.63 -2.36
N GLY A 225 5.77 -1.08 -3.43
CA GLY A 225 4.51 -1.78 -3.38
C GLY A 225 4.58 -3.06 -2.55
N ILE A 226 5.66 -3.84 -2.70
CA ILE A 226 5.94 -5.04 -1.89
C ILE A 226 6.04 -4.65 -0.42
N TYR A 227 6.82 -3.59 -0.11
CA TYR A 227 6.95 -3.12 1.27
C TYR A 227 5.60 -2.66 1.87
N SER A 228 4.82 -1.85 1.16
CA SER A 228 3.52 -1.40 1.69
C SER A 228 2.53 -2.57 1.83
N SER A 229 2.55 -3.53 0.90
CA SER A 229 1.73 -4.76 1.01
C SER A 229 2.15 -5.58 2.24
N TYR A 230 3.45 -5.67 2.51
CA TYR A 230 3.98 -6.30 3.72
C TYR A 230 3.50 -5.59 4.97
N LEU A 231 3.56 -4.25 5.03
CA LEU A 231 3.02 -3.48 6.16
C LEU A 231 1.53 -3.73 6.35
N PHE A 232 0.73 -3.74 5.28
CA PHE A 232 -0.70 -4.03 5.35
C PHE A 232 -0.97 -5.45 5.88
N VAL A 233 -0.32 -6.46 5.31
CA VAL A 233 -0.51 -7.87 5.72
C VAL A 233 -0.13 -8.09 7.17
N ARG A 234 0.99 -7.50 7.62
CA ARG A 234 1.52 -7.69 8.97
C ARG A 234 0.75 -6.91 10.02
N SER A 235 0.34 -5.68 9.72
CA SER A 235 -0.42 -4.85 10.66
C SER A 235 -1.92 -5.09 10.60
N GLY A 236 -2.47 -5.53 9.47
CA GLY A 236 -3.91 -5.58 9.24
C GLY A 236 -4.56 -4.20 9.14
N HIS A 237 -3.78 -3.13 8.95
CA HIS A 237 -4.24 -1.74 8.98
C HIS A 237 -3.94 -1.00 7.68
N PHE A 238 -4.93 -0.27 7.18
CA PHE A 238 -4.79 0.65 6.04
C PHE A 238 -3.90 1.85 6.37
N ILE A 239 -3.95 2.35 7.61
CA ILE A 239 -3.22 3.56 7.99
C ILE A 239 -1.70 3.39 7.86
N ALA A 240 -1.18 2.18 8.11
CA ALA A 240 0.23 1.85 8.09
C ALA A 240 0.88 2.12 6.71
N PRO A 241 0.43 1.48 5.60
CA PRO A 241 0.96 1.79 4.28
C PRO A 241 0.63 3.21 3.82
N PHE A 242 -0.52 3.79 4.19
CA PHE A 242 -0.88 5.16 3.79
C PHE A 242 0.09 6.22 4.33
N ILE A 243 0.37 6.21 5.63
CA ILE A 243 1.28 7.19 6.24
C ILE A 243 2.71 6.97 5.75
N VAL A 244 3.14 5.71 5.61
CA VAL A 244 4.46 5.37 5.05
C VAL A 244 4.59 5.86 3.61
N HIS A 245 3.56 5.70 2.78
CA HIS A 245 3.55 6.24 1.42
C HIS A 245 3.63 7.77 1.43
N ALA A 246 2.80 8.45 2.23
CA ALA A 246 2.84 9.90 2.34
C ALA A 246 4.23 10.41 2.77
N PHE A 247 4.87 9.72 3.72
CA PHE A 247 6.25 10.01 4.14
C PHE A 247 7.27 9.78 3.01
N CYS A 248 7.21 8.64 2.29
CA CYS A 248 8.09 8.37 1.17
C CYS A 248 7.94 9.41 0.05
N ASN A 249 6.70 9.84 -0.26
CA ASN A 249 6.46 10.91 -1.24
C ASN A 249 7.00 12.26 -0.79
N HIS A 250 6.97 12.54 0.52
CA HIS A 250 7.56 13.74 1.09
C HIS A 250 9.09 13.73 0.99
N MET A 251 9.72 12.61 1.36
CA MET A 251 11.18 12.47 1.35
C MET A 251 11.75 12.38 -0.07
N GLY A 252 11.00 11.79 -1.00
CA GLY A 252 11.45 11.57 -2.37
C GLY A 252 12.60 10.56 -2.47
N PHE A 253 13.22 10.54 -3.65
CA PHE A 253 14.40 9.71 -3.86
C PHE A 253 15.64 10.38 -3.25
N PRO A 254 16.59 9.60 -2.68
CA PRO A 254 17.86 10.14 -2.20
C PRO A 254 18.57 11.04 -3.23
N ASP A 255 18.85 12.28 -2.85
CA ASP A 255 19.67 13.18 -3.67
C ASP A 255 21.16 12.80 -3.54
N VAL A 256 21.60 11.91 -4.42
CA VAL A 256 22.99 11.45 -4.47
C VAL A 256 23.94 12.61 -4.83
N GLN A 257 23.47 13.60 -5.59
CA GLN A 257 24.28 14.75 -5.99
C GLN A 257 24.55 15.66 -4.80
N GLU A 258 23.54 15.91 -3.96
CA GLU A 258 23.70 16.66 -2.71
C GLU A 258 24.75 15.99 -1.81
N VAL A 259 24.72 14.66 -1.66
CA VAL A 259 25.70 13.90 -0.87
C VAL A 259 27.11 14.01 -1.47
N GLN A 260 27.25 13.92 -2.79
CA GLN A 260 28.54 13.99 -3.48
C GLN A 260 29.19 15.37 -3.40
N SER A 261 28.38 16.44 -3.30
CA SER A 261 28.86 17.82 -3.18
C SER A 261 29.37 18.20 -1.79
N GLN A 262 29.19 17.34 -0.77
CA GLN A 262 29.62 17.64 0.60
C GLN A 262 31.12 17.47 0.81
N THR A 263 31.64 18.10 1.87
CA THR A 263 32.99 17.83 2.37
C THR A 263 33.16 16.37 2.76
N ASP A 264 34.39 15.84 2.67
CA ASP A 264 34.67 14.41 2.87
C ASP A 264 34.09 13.87 4.19
N HIS A 265 34.25 14.59 5.29
CA HIS A 265 33.69 14.18 6.59
C HIS A 265 32.15 14.05 6.55
N LYS A 266 31.44 15.05 6.02
CA LYS A 266 29.96 15.02 5.93
C LYS A 266 29.48 13.96 4.94
N LYS A 267 30.18 13.81 3.83
CA LYS A 267 29.91 12.79 2.81
C LYS A 267 30.00 11.39 3.42
N TYR A 268 31.07 11.07 4.15
CA TYR A 268 31.20 9.77 4.82
C TYR A 268 30.13 9.56 5.89
N LEU A 269 29.78 10.60 6.66
CA LEU A 269 28.69 10.53 7.63
C LEU A 269 27.34 10.23 6.97
N PHE A 270 27.02 10.87 5.84
CA PHE A 270 25.80 10.62 5.09
C PHE A 270 25.78 9.22 4.53
N ILE A 271 26.85 8.78 3.86
CA ILE A 271 26.98 7.40 3.35
C ILE A 271 26.80 6.38 4.48
N ALA A 272 27.43 6.60 5.64
CA ALA A 272 27.24 5.76 6.82
C ALA A 272 25.78 5.76 7.28
N SER A 273 25.11 6.92 7.29
CA SER A 273 23.69 7.03 7.63
C SER A 273 22.78 6.26 6.65
N TYR A 274 23.08 6.26 5.35
CA TYR A 274 22.36 5.44 4.36
C TYR A 274 22.53 3.94 4.64
N VAL A 275 23.76 3.48 4.89
CA VAL A 275 24.06 2.07 5.15
C VAL A 275 23.44 1.63 6.48
N LEU A 276 23.61 2.41 7.55
CA LEU A 276 23.03 2.13 8.87
C LEU A 276 21.51 2.14 8.82
N GLY A 277 20.90 3.05 8.05
CA GLY A 277 19.45 3.09 7.87
C GLY A 277 18.93 1.82 7.19
N LEU A 278 19.57 1.37 6.12
CA LEU A 278 19.19 0.13 5.43
C LEU A 278 19.39 -1.11 6.32
N VAL A 279 20.56 -1.25 6.95
CA VAL A 279 20.86 -2.40 7.83
C VAL A 279 19.91 -2.41 9.03
N GLY A 280 19.67 -1.25 9.64
CA GLY A 280 18.73 -1.09 10.75
C GLY A 280 17.31 -1.45 10.34
N TRP A 281 16.86 -1.01 9.16
CA TRP A 281 15.56 -1.38 8.63
C TRP A 281 15.44 -2.90 8.41
N ILE A 282 16.43 -3.54 7.78
CA ILE A 282 16.44 -5.00 7.57
C ILE A 282 16.35 -5.76 8.90
N ALA A 283 17.13 -5.32 9.91
CA ALA A 283 17.16 -5.98 11.22
C ALA A 283 15.86 -5.77 12.02
N LEU A 284 15.26 -4.58 11.94
CA LEU A 284 14.08 -4.22 12.71
C LEU A 284 12.76 -4.62 12.04
N LEU A 285 12.73 -4.77 10.70
CA LEU A 285 11.53 -5.10 9.94
C LEU A 285 10.74 -6.29 10.52
N PRO A 286 11.31 -7.48 10.77
CA PRO A 286 10.53 -8.62 11.28
C PRO A 286 9.95 -8.35 12.68
N THR A 287 10.72 -7.73 13.57
CA THR A 287 10.32 -7.46 14.96
C THR A 287 9.28 -6.36 15.06
N LEU A 288 9.50 -5.22 14.40
CA LEU A 288 8.60 -4.08 14.46
C LEU A 288 7.32 -4.30 13.65
N THR A 289 7.22 -5.37 12.86
CA THR A 289 6.00 -5.78 12.15
C THR A 289 5.39 -7.07 12.71
N THR A 290 5.67 -7.38 13.98
CA THR A 290 5.05 -8.50 14.71
C THR A 290 3.53 -8.28 14.80
N PRO A 291 2.68 -9.16 14.20
CA PRO A 291 1.23 -8.93 14.07
C PRO A 291 0.50 -8.65 15.39
N GLU A 292 0.94 -9.25 16.49
CA GLU A 292 0.39 -9.12 17.82
C GLU A 292 0.44 -7.68 18.32
N TRP A 293 1.45 -6.89 17.93
CA TRP A 293 1.57 -5.48 18.32
C TRP A 293 0.48 -4.60 17.70
N TYR A 294 -0.14 -5.09 16.63
CA TYR A 294 -1.18 -4.41 15.87
C TYR A 294 -2.57 -4.99 16.14
N ALA A 295 -2.68 -5.92 17.11
CA ALA A 295 -3.87 -6.73 17.34
C ALA A 295 -4.35 -7.46 16.06
N ASN A 296 -3.44 -7.76 15.13
CA ASN A 296 -3.81 -8.30 13.83
C ASN A 296 -4.15 -9.79 13.94
N ASP A 297 -5.45 -10.04 14.02
CA ASP A 297 -6.11 -11.33 14.02
C ASP A 297 -6.72 -11.68 12.66
N LEU A 298 -6.50 -10.87 11.61
CA LEU A 298 -7.08 -11.13 10.29
C LEU A 298 -6.49 -12.41 9.70
N PHE A 299 -7.34 -13.42 9.59
CA PHE A 299 -7.02 -14.69 8.96
C PHE A 299 -7.05 -14.55 7.44
N TRP A 300 -5.94 -14.89 6.78
CA TRP A 300 -5.85 -15.00 5.33
C TRP A 300 -5.87 -16.48 4.93
N ALA A 301 -6.35 -16.82 3.73
CA ALA A 301 -6.70 -18.19 3.32
C ALA A 301 -5.59 -19.27 3.45
N ALA A 302 -4.35 -18.88 3.78
CA ALA A 302 -3.19 -19.75 3.89
C ALA A 302 -2.87 -20.26 5.31
N GLU A 303 -3.74 -20.00 6.29
CA GLU A 303 -3.75 -20.72 7.57
C GLU A 303 -4.68 -21.96 7.55
N LEU A 304 -5.17 -22.36 6.36
CA LEU A 304 -5.82 -23.64 6.07
C LEU A 304 -4.80 -24.66 5.53
#